data_AF-A0A2S3R7S9-F1
#
_entry.id   AF-A0A2S3R7S9-F1
#
_cell.length_a   1.000
_cell.length_b   1.000
_cell.length_c   1.000
_cell.angle_alpha   90.00
_cell.angle_beta   90.00
_cell.angle_gamma   90.00
#
_symmetry.space_group_name_H-M   'P 1'
#
loop_
_entity.id
_entity.type
_entity.pdbx_description
1 polymer ?
#
loop_
_entity_poly.entity_id
_entity_poly.type
_entity_poly.pdbx_seq_one_letter_code
_entity_poly.pdbx_strand_id
1 'polypeptide(L)'
;MVVVDTEKSTPLTGVKSVPATFEKVSEFANTELPVHFPKDCADKAMTPEFQAAYAMHYRAAVDSGDLPNHWSRDTKKFKDYLQTTGISKEEQKLFTKRMNMHNIIGNNQDYVGNGLTKDLNPNSANNFGAVETLNFERKTINLKELHDAGAIVIIKDLKPL
;
A
#
# COMPACT_ATOMS: atom_id res chain seq x y z
N MET A 1 8.56 20.09 -7.89
CA MET A 1 7.44 19.60 -7.04
C MET A 1 6.14 19.79 -7.79
N VAL A 2 5.20 18.85 -7.65
CA VAL A 2 3.83 18.99 -8.18
C VAL A 2 2.91 19.20 -6.99
N VAL A 3 2.11 20.27 -7.02
CA VAL A 3 1.05 20.52 -6.05
C VAL A 3 -0.27 20.17 -6.73
N VAL A 4 -1.07 19.35 -6.07
CA VAL A 4 -2.36 18.86 -6.59
C VAL A 4 -3.50 19.54 -5.86
N ASP A 5 -4.38 20.18 -6.61
CA ASP A 5 -5.68 20.67 -6.13
C ASP A 5 -6.65 19.48 -6.14
N THR A 6 -6.94 18.92 -4.96
CA THR A 6 -7.79 17.73 -4.82
C THR A 6 -9.23 17.99 -5.24
N GLU A 7 -9.76 19.19 -5.02
CA GLU A 7 -11.14 19.54 -5.41
C GLU A 7 -11.30 19.51 -6.93
N LYS A 8 -10.34 20.09 -7.67
CA LYS A 8 -10.36 20.09 -9.14
C LYS A 8 -9.93 18.78 -9.78
N SER A 9 -9.02 18.04 -9.16
CA SER A 9 -8.54 16.76 -9.70
C SER A 9 -9.54 15.62 -9.46
N THR A 10 -10.38 15.68 -8.43
CA THR A 10 -11.37 14.64 -8.11
C THR A 10 -12.34 14.33 -9.25
N PRO A 11 -13.04 15.29 -9.89
CA PRO A 11 -13.93 14.97 -11.01
C PRO A 11 -13.20 14.40 -12.24
N LEU A 12 -11.92 14.71 -12.41
CA LEU A 12 -11.10 14.26 -13.54
C LEU A 12 -10.59 12.82 -13.35
N THR A 13 -10.02 12.56 -12.18
CA THR A 13 -9.36 11.29 -11.82
C THR A 13 -10.33 10.29 -11.20
N GLY A 14 -11.45 10.77 -10.65
CA GLY A 14 -12.31 10.00 -9.77
C GLY A 14 -11.60 9.58 -8.49
N VAL A 15 -10.62 10.35 -8.00
CA VAL A 15 -9.81 9.97 -6.83
C VAL A 15 -10.68 9.73 -5.61
N LYS A 16 -10.37 8.67 -4.89
CA LYS A 16 -10.89 8.40 -3.55
C LYS A 16 -9.71 8.29 -2.60
N SER A 17 -9.67 9.18 -1.62
CA SER A 17 -8.70 9.12 -0.52
C SER A 17 -9.31 8.35 0.64
N VAL A 18 -8.59 7.35 1.14
CA VAL A 18 -9.01 6.58 2.32
C VAL A 18 -7.96 6.70 3.43
N PRO A 19 -8.39 6.87 4.70
CA PRO A 19 -7.47 6.75 5.82
C PRO A 19 -6.77 5.39 5.79
N ALA A 20 -5.47 5.36 6.07
CA ALA A 20 -4.68 4.15 6.06
C ALA A 20 -4.89 3.30 7.34
N THR A 21 -6.15 3.02 7.68
CA THR A 21 -6.52 2.13 8.77
C THR A 21 -6.92 0.75 8.23
N PHE A 22 -6.71 -0.30 9.02
CA PHE A 22 -7.08 -1.66 8.60
C PHE A 22 -8.53 -1.76 8.13
N GLU A 23 -9.45 -1.19 8.91
CA GLU A 23 -10.88 -1.16 8.59
C GLU A 23 -11.15 -0.46 7.26
N LYS A 24 -10.65 0.77 7.09
CA LYS A 24 -10.97 1.60 5.91
C LYS A 24 -10.33 1.07 4.64
N VAL A 25 -9.12 0.52 4.73
CA VAL A 25 -8.45 -0.10 3.59
C VAL A 25 -9.08 -1.45 3.24
N SER A 26 -9.51 -2.26 4.22
CA SER A 26 -10.28 -3.48 3.96
C SER A 26 -11.61 -3.17 3.27
N GLU A 27 -12.38 -2.23 3.83
CA GLU A 27 -13.64 -1.75 3.26
C GLU A 27 -13.45 -1.29 1.81
N PHE A 28 -12.45 -0.43 1.58
CA PHE A 28 -12.09 0.05 0.26
C PHE A 28 -11.77 -1.10 -0.72
N ALA A 29 -10.88 -2.01 -0.34
CA ALA A 29 -10.45 -3.12 -1.19
C ALA A 29 -11.64 -3.99 -1.61
N ASN A 30 -12.55 -4.24 -0.67
CA ASN A 30 -13.72 -5.09 -0.91
C ASN A 30 -14.79 -4.42 -1.77
N THR A 31 -14.91 -3.09 -1.73
CA THR A 31 -15.89 -2.36 -2.53
C THR A 31 -15.38 -2.02 -3.93
N GLU A 32 -14.14 -1.54 -4.03
CA GLU A 32 -13.60 -1.03 -5.30
C GLU A 32 -12.87 -2.12 -6.10
N LEU A 33 -12.37 -3.15 -5.43
CA LEU A 33 -11.61 -4.25 -6.03
C LEU A 33 -12.12 -5.65 -5.62
N PRO A 34 -13.45 -5.92 -5.58
CA PRO A 34 -14.03 -7.15 -5.01
C PRO A 34 -13.53 -8.44 -5.67
N VAL A 35 -13.22 -8.40 -6.97
CA VAL A 35 -12.65 -9.53 -7.72
C VAL A 35 -11.26 -9.89 -7.20
N HIS A 36 -10.46 -8.88 -6.86
CA HIS A 36 -9.11 -9.07 -6.33
C HIS A 36 -9.11 -9.32 -4.83
N PHE A 37 -10.02 -8.71 -4.07
CA PHE A 37 -10.05 -8.76 -2.61
C PHE A 37 -11.50 -8.95 -2.15
N PRO A 38 -11.99 -10.20 -2.10
CA PRO A 38 -13.30 -10.47 -1.52
C PRO A 38 -13.25 -10.26 0.00
N LYS A 39 -14.42 -9.91 0.57
CA LYS A 39 -14.54 -9.45 1.96
C LYS A 39 -13.97 -10.42 2.99
N ASP A 40 -14.29 -11.69 2.85
CA ASP A 40 -13.82 -12.75 3.74
C ASP A 40 -12.29 -12.86 3.78
N CYS A 41 -11.62 -12.54 2.68
CA CYS A 41 -10.18 -12.59 2.56
C CYS A 41 -9.52 -11.32 3.09
N ALA A 42 -10.06 -10.13 2.78
CA ALA A 42 -9.49 -8.88 3.26
C ALA A 42 -9.64 -8.75 4.78
N ASP A 43 -10.79 -9.12 5.34
CA ASP A 43 -11.04 -9.04 6.79
C ASP A 43 -10.07 -9.95 7.58
N LYS A 44 -9.64 -11.08 7.00
CA LYS A 44 -8.63 -11.96 7.61
C LYS A 44 -7.20 -11.41 7.48
N ALA A 45 -6.90 -10.73 6.37
CA ALA A 45 -5.55 -10.26 6.06
C ALA A 45 -5.23 -8.87 6.63
N MET A 46 -6.26 -8.11 7.01
CA MET A 46 -6.18 -6.73 7.48
C MET A 46 -6.37 -6.64 8.99
N THR A 47 -5.51 -7.34 9.75
CA THR A 47 -5.44 -7.24 11.21
C THR A 47 -4.00 -6.98 11.65
N PRO A 48 -3.77 -6.42 12.85
CA PRO A 48 -2.42 -6.25 13.39
C PRO A 48 -1.61 -7.54 13.44
N GLU A 49 -2.24 -8.65 13.84
CA GLU A 49 -1.59 -9.96 13.98
C GLU A 49 -1.18 -10.52 12.62
N PHE A 50 -2.09 -10.45 11.63
CA PHE A 50 -1.78 -10.90 10.29
C PHE A 50 -0.70 -10.03 9.64
N GLN A 51 -0.76 -8.71 9.84
CA GLN A 51 0.25 -7.79 9.32
C GLN A 51 1.63 -8.07 9.92
N ALA A 52 1.72 -8.35 11.22
CA ALA A 52 2.99 -8.71 11.86
C ALA A 52 3.57 -10.00 11.26
N ALA A 53 2.73 -11.04 11.09
CA ALA A 53 3.15 -12.30 10.47
C ALA A 53 3.56 -12.11 8.99
N TYR A 54 2.82 -11.29 8.25
CA TYR A 54 3.15 -10.96 6.87
C TYR A 54 4.49 -10.23 6.78
N ALA A 55 4.72 -9.22 7.61
CA ALA A 55 5.97 -8.47 7.65
C ALA A 55 7.17 -9.38 8.00
N MET A 56 6.98 -10.32 8.93
CA MET A 56 7.99 -11.33 9.27
C MET A 56 8.34 -12.19 8.05
N HIS A 57 7.34 -12.78 7.38
CA HIS A 57 7.59 -13.60 6.20
C HIS A 57 8.19 -12.81 5.04
N TYR A 58 7.75 -11.57 4.82
CA TYR A 58 8.29 -10.69 3.79
C TYR A 58 9.77 -10.39 4.03
N ARG A 59 10.15 -9.99 5.26
CA ARG A 59 11.55 -9.73 5.62
C ARG A 59 12.41 -10.98 5.48
N ALA A 60 11.94 -12.12 5.97
CA ALA A 60 12.65 -13.38 5.82
C ALA A 60 12.90 -13.76 4.35
N ALA A 61 11.91 -13.52 3.46
CA ALA A 61 12.08 -13.74 2.03
C ALA A 61 13.07 -12.76 1.38
N VAL A 62 13.17 -11.52 1.87
CA VAL A 62 14.19 -10.57 1.41
C VAL A 62 15.58 -11.01 1.90
N ASP A 63 15.69 -11.40 3.17
CA ASP A 63 16.95 -11.79 3.80
C ASP A 63 17.52 -13.08 3.20
N SER A 64 16.66 -14.02 2.80
CA SER A 64 17.04 -15.25 2.09
C SER A 64 17.40 -15.03 0.61
N GLY A 65 17.10 -13.85 0.05
CA GLY A 65 17.29 -13.54 -1.37
C GLY A 65 16.18 -14.08 -2.29
N ASP A 66 15.13 -14.68 -1.75
CA ASP A 66 13.96 -15.10 -2.52
C ASP A 66 13.23 -13.88 -3.11
N LEU A 67 13.14 -12.79 -2.34
CA LEU A 67 12.77 -11.47 -2.83
C LEU A 67 14.01 -10.62 -3.10
N PRO A 68 14.06 -9.89 -4.23
CA PRO A 68 15.25 -9.19 -4.68
C PRO A 68 15.68 -8.02 -3.78
N ASN A 69 14.74 -7.39 -3.06
CA ASN A 69 15.01 -6.27 -2.15
C ASN A 69 13.76 -5.92 -1.32
N HIS A 70 13.92 -4.99 -0.38
CA HIS A 70 12.87 -4.48 0.51
C HIS A 70 11.71 -3.77 -0.20
N TRP A 71 11.86 -3.41 -1.49
CA TRP A 71 10.82 -2.78 -2.32
C TRP A 71 10.14 -3.75 -3.29
N SER A 72 10.43 -5.05 -3.18
CA SER A 72 9.88 -6.05 -4.09
C SER A 72 8.36 -6.11 -4.02
N ARG A 73 7.74 -6.17 -5.19
CA ARG A 73 6.30 -6.43 -5.36
C ARG A 73 6.05 -7.76 -6.08
N ASP A 74 7.06 -8.62 -6.16
CA ASP A 74 7.00 -9.89 -6.87
C ASP A 74 6.22 -10.94 -6.05
N THR A 75 4.90 -10.99 -6.29
CA THR A 75 4.03 -11.98 -5.63
C THR A 75 4.41 -13.42 -5.97
N LYS A 76 4.94 -13.69 -7.17
CA LYS A 76 5.28 -15.06 -7.56
C LYS A 76 6.45 -15.56 -6.73
N LYS A 77 7.53 -14.78 -6.65
CA LYS A 77 8.69 -15.13 -5.82
C LYS A 77 8.33 -15.24 -4.34
N PHE A 78 7.47 -14.35 -3.84
CA PHE A 78 6.99 -14.46 -2.47
C PHE A 78 6.21 -15.76 -2.24
N LYS A 79 5.35 -16.14 -3.18
CA LYS A 79 4.63 -17.42 -3.13
C LYS A 79 5.58 -18.62 -3.16
N ASP A 80 6.61 -18.58 -4.01
CA ASP A 80 7.62 -19.63 -4.12
C ASP A 80 8.38 -19.78 -2.78
N TYR A 81 8.75 -18.66 -2.13
CA TYR A 81 9.27 -18.67 -0.76
C TYR A 81 8.30 -19.32 0.22
N LEU A 82 7.01 -18.93 0.23
CA LEU A 82 6.05 -19.51 1.18
C LEU A 82 5.92 -21.04 1.04
N GLN A 83 6.16 -21.60 -0.15
CA GLN A 83 6.14 -23.05 -0.38
C GLN A 83 7.35 -23.79 0.23
N THR A 84 8.46 -23.09 0.49
CA THR A 84 9.62 -23.67 1.16
C THR A 84 9.47 -23.63 2.69
N THR A 85 8.46 -22.90 3.20
CA THR A 85 8.14 -22.83 4.62
C THR A 85 7.23 -23.99 5.06
N GLY A 86 7.14 -24.20 6.38
CA GLY A 86 6.23 -25.20 6.97
C GLY A 86 4.77 -24.76 7.14
N ILE A 87 4.37 -23.59 6.62
CA ILE A 87 3.01 -23.07 6.82
C ILE A 87 1.98 -23.78 5.92
N SER A 88 0.73 -23.82 6.36
CA SER A 88 -0.32 -24.55 5.65
C SER A 88 -0.66 -23.94 4.29
N LYS A 89 -1.17 -24.74 3.35
CA LYS A 89 -1.58 -24.26 2.02
C LYS A 89 -2.61 -23.13 2.07
N GLU A 90 -3.50 -23.13 3.06
CA GLU A 90 -4.50 -22.07 3.22
C GLU A 90 -3.86 -20.77 3.72
N GLU A 91 -2.91 -20.84 4.65
CA GLU A 91 -2.12 -19.67 5.06
C GLU A 91 -1.26 -19.13 3.92
N GLN A 92 -0.63 -19.99 3.12
CA GLN A 92 0.12 -19.58 1.94
C GLN A 92 -0.75 -18.76 0.97
N LYS A 93 -2.01 -19.18 0.75
CA LYS A 93 -2.97 -18.43 -0.08
C LYS A 93 -3.27 -17.05 0.51
N LEU A 94 -3.49 -16.96 1.82
CA LEU A 94 -3.76 -15.69 2.50
C LEU A 94 -2.55 -14.74 2.42
N PHE A 95 -1.34 -15.21 2.70
CA PHE A 95 -0.12 -14.39 2.57
C PHE A 95 0.15 -13.97 1.12
N THR A 96 -0.07 -14.86 0.17
CA THR A 96 0.03 -14.53 -1.26
C THR A 96 -0.99 -13.44 -1.64
N LYS A 97 -2.22 -13.52 -1.12
CA LYS A 97 -3.22 -12.47 -1.34
C LYS A 97 -2.80 -11.15 -0.68
N ARG A 98 -2.24 -11.18 0.54
CA ARG A 98 -1.73 -9.99 1.22
C ARG A 98 -0.60 -9.32 0.44
N MET A 99 0.28 -10.09 -0.19
CA MET A 99 1.32 -9.60 -1.09
C MET A 99 0.74 -8.99 -2.38
N ASN A 100 -0.31 -9.60 -2.95
CA ASN A 100 -1.05 -8.96 -4.04
C ASN A 100 -1.69 -7.64 -3.61
N MET A 101 -2.19 -7.55 -2.37
CA MET A 101 -2.73 -6.31 -1.83
C MET A 101 -1.65 -5.24 -1.68
N HIS A 102 -0.48 -5.59 -1.12
CA HIS A 102 0.69 -4.71 -1.12
C HIS A 102 0.99 -4.23 -2.55
N ASN A 103 1.05 -5.15 -3.53
CA ASN A 103 1.32 -4.77 -4.91
C ASN A 103 0.21 -3.91 -5.55
N ILE A 104 -1.06 -4.05 -5.21
CA ILE A 104 -2.12 -3.29 -5.90
C ILE A 104 -2.44 -1.98 -5.17
N ILE A 105 -2.52 -2.02 -3.84
CA ILE A 105 -3.01 -0.94 -2.98
C ILE A 105 -1.85 -0.13 -2.38
N GLY A 106 -0.66 -0.73 -2.24
CA GLY A 106 0.52 -0.05 -1.70
C GLY A 106 0.67 -0.15 -0.18
N ASN A 107 -0.23 -0.85 0.52
CA ASN A 107 -0.10 -1.14 1.96
C ASN A 107 1.01 -2.17 2.19
N ASN A 108 2.26 -1.71 2.32
CA ASN A 108 3.46 -2.55 2.32
C ASN A 108 3.67 -3.34 3.64
N GLN A 109 4.86 -3.92 3.82
CA GLN A 109 5.24 -4.67 5.02
C GLN A 109 5.35 -3.80 6.29
N ASP A 110 5.55 -2.50 6.15
CA ASP A 110 5.68 -1.57 7.28
C ASP A 110 4.37 -0.86 7.60
N TYR A 111 3.33 -1.07 6.80
CA TYR A 111 1.96 -0.67 7.10
C TYR A 111 1.52 -1.21 8.45
N VAL A 112 0.95 -0.35 9.29
CA VAL A 112 0.48 -0.70 10.65
C VAL A 112 -1.02 -0.54 10.83
N GLY A 113 -1.72 0.02 9.85
CA GLY A 113 -3.18 0.13 9.84
C GLY A 113 -3.79 0.97 10.95
N ASN A 114 -3.05 1.92 11.52
CA ASN A 114 -3.53 2.88 12.50
C ASN A 114 -3.75 4.29 11.93
N GLY A 115 -3.62 4.46 10.61
CA GLY A 115 -3.76 5.76 9.93
C GLY A 115 -2.53 6.66 10.01
N LEU A 116 -1.41 6.20 10.58
CA LEU A 116 -0.16 6.94 10.68
C LEU A 116 0.97 6.21 9.95
N THR A 117 1.88 6.98 9.36
CA THR A 117 3.10 6.45 8.77
C THR A 117 4.01 5.94 9.88
N LYS A 118 4.50 4.70 9.76
CA LYS A 118 5.50 4.17 10.70
C LYS A 118 6.82 4.92 10.54
N ASP A 119 7.41 5.37 11.64
CA ASP A 119 8.76 5.93 11.62
C ASP A 119 9.78 4.79 11.59
N LEU A 120 10.63 4.77 10.56
CA LEU A 120 11.70 3.79 10.38
C LEU A 120 13.07 4.35 10.73
N ASN A 121 13.18 5.62 11.14
CA ASN A 121 14.44 6.23 11.52
C ASN A 121 14.88 5.70 12.90
N PRO A 122 15.98 4.95 13.00
CA PRO A 122 16.44 4.39 14.27
C PRO A 122 16.89 5.46 15.27
N ASN A 123 17.13 6.68 14.80
CA ASN A 123 17.54 7.81 15.64
C ASN A 123 16.36 8.71 16.06
N SER A 124 15.13 8.34 15.70
CA SER A 124 13.93 9.07 16.12
C SER A 124 13.41 8.53 17.45
N ALA A 125 12.92 9.42 18.31
CA ALA A 125 12.18 9.03 19.51
C ALA A 125 10.70 8.71 19.21
N ASN A 126 10.24 8.96 17.99
CA ASN A 126 8.87 8.73 17.56
C ASN A 126 8.72 7.34 16.95
N ASN A 127 7.59 6.70 17.20
CA ASN A 127 7.21 5.45 16.53
C ASN A 127 6.40 5.69 15.24
N PHE A 128 5.81 6.88 15.11
CA PHE A 128 4.92 7.25 14.02
C PHE A 128 5.15 8.70 13.58
N GLY A 129 4.91 8.97 12.30
CA GLY A 129 5.00 10.28 11.67
C GLY A 129 3.63 10.84 11.30
N ALA A 130 3.53 11.36 10.07
CA ALA A 130 2.33 12.00 9.55
C ALA A 130 1.15 11.03 9.38
N VAL A 131 -0.06 11.60 9.34
CA VAL A 131 -1.27 10.89 8.90
C VAL A 131 -1.07 10.36 7.49
N GLU A 132 -1.35 9.07 7.30
CA GLU A 132 -1.23 8.38 6.03
C GLU A 132 -2.60 8.23 5.37
N THR A 133 -2.65 8.56 4.07
CA THR A 133 -3.83 8.34 3.23
C THR A 133 -3.43 7.56 1.99
N LEU A 134 -4.30 6.63 1.57
CA LEU A 134 -4.16 5.93 0.30
C LEU A 134 -5.09 6.58 -0.71
N ASN A 135 -4.52 7.01 -1.83
CA ASN A 135 -5.27 7.60 -2.93
C ASN A 135 -5.46 6.57 -4.03
N PHE A 136 -6.69 6.43 -4.48
CA PHE A 136 -7.03 5.57 -5.60
C PHE A 136 -7.66 6.38 -6.72
N GLU A 137 -6.96 6.51 -7.84
CA GLU A 137 -7.51 7.11 -9.05
C GLU A 137 -8.20 6.05 -9.92
N ARG A 138 -9.45 6.31 -10.31
CA ARG A 138 -10.22 5.43 -11.21
C ARG A 138 -9.85 5.60 -12.68
N LYS A 139 -9.29 6.77 -13.01
CA LYS A 139 -8.87 7.13 -14.36
C LYS A 139 -7.41 7.55 -14.34
N THR A 140 -6.64 6.96 -15.22
CA THR A 140 -5.30 7.44 -15.52
C THR A 140 -5.42 8.72 -16.36
N ILE A 141 -5.11 9.86 -15.75
CA ILE A 141 -5.06 11.18 -16.40
C ILE A 141 -3.61 11.64 -16.38
N ASN A 142 -3.11 12.15 -17.50
CA ASN A 142 -1.72 12.59 -17.56
C ASN A 142 -1.53 13.99 -16.96
N LEU A 143 -0.28 14.35 -16.65
CA LEU A 143 0.04 15.64 -16.02
C LEU A 143 -0.37 16.84 -16.88
N LYS A 144 -0.33 16.73 -18.21
CA LYS A 144 -0.75 17.81 -19.10
C LYS A 144 -2.25 18.08 -18.97
N GLU A 145 -3.07 17.03 -18.97
CA GLU A 145 -4.53 17.16 -18.81
C GLU A 145 -4.90 17.78 -17.46
N LEU A 146 -4.24 17.36 -16.37
CA LEU A 146 -4.45 17.96 -15.05
C LEU A 146 -4.02 19.42 -15.00
N HIS A 147 -2.90 19.77 -15.66
CA HIS A 147 -2.40 21.14 -15.70
C HIS A 147 -3.33 22.05 -16.52
N ASP A 148 -3.78 21.58 -17.68
CA ASP A 148 -4.70 22.32 -18.56
C ASP A 148 -6.06 22.56 -17.87
N ALA A 149 -6.49 21.64 -17.01
CA ALA A 149 -7.67 21.81 -16.17
C ALA A 149 -7.43 22.65 -14.89
N GLY A 150 -6.21 23.15 -14.68
CA GLY A 150 -5.84 23.91 -13.48
C GLY A 150 -5.88 23.10 -12.18
N ALA A 151 -5.85 21.77 -12.28
CA ALA A 151 -5.90 20.84 -11.15
C ALA A 151 -4.52 20.55 -10.55
N ILE A 152 -3.43 20.94 -11.22
CA ILE A 152 -2.07 20.88 -10.67
C ILE A 152 -1.27 22.15 -10.99
N VAL A 153 -0.29 22.42 -10.15
CA VAL A 153 0.76 23.41 -10.39
C VAL A 153 2.12 22.72 -10.33
N ILE A 154 2.94 22.92 -11.37
CA ILE A 154 4.31 22.39 -11.42
C ILE A 154 5.28 23.49 -11.01
N ILE A 155 5.84 23.37 -9.81
CA ILE A 155 6.87 24.28 -9.31
C ILE A 155 8.23 23.72 -9.72
N LYS A 156 8.87 24.41 -10.67
CA LYS A 156 10.16 24.00 -11.26
C LYS A 156 11.35 24.38 -10.36
N ASP A 157 11.26 25.52 -9.67
CA ASP A 157 12.36 26.09 -8.91
C ASP A 157 12.06 26.09 -7.41
N LEU A 158 12.19 24.93 -6.77
CA LEU A 158 12.28 24.87 -5.32
C LEU A 158 13.72 25.16 -4.92
N LYS A 159 13.95 26.31 -4.29
CA LYS A 159 15.19 26.55 -3.55
C LYS A 159 14.99 26.03 -2.12
N PRO A 160 15.86 25.14 -1.63
CA PRO A 160 15.89 24.84 -0.20
C PRO A 160 16.06 26.15 0.58
N LEU A 161 15.32 26.27 1.67
CA LEU A 161 15.59 27.29 2.69
C LEU A 161 16.88 26.96 3.44
#